data_AF-A0A2E9QSM4-F1
#
_entry.id   AF-A0A2E9QSM4-F1
#
_cell.length_a   1.000
_cell.length_b   1.000
_cell.length_c   1.000
_cell.angle_alpha   90.00
_cell.angle_beta   90.00
_cell.angle_gamma   90.00
#
_symmetry.space_group_name_H-M   'P 1'
#
loop_
_entity.id
_entity.type
_entity.pdbx_description
1 polymer ?
#
loop_
_entity_poly.entity_id
_entity_poly.type
_entity_poly.pdbx_seq_one_letter_code
_entity_poly.pdbx_strand_id
1 'polypeptide(L)'
;MQKRVRLIASYTRKEEPVSCDEGRIQAYLDDSLPEHELTELEEHLEHCPQCQDTLQSLCALQEDVSLALSSVLYPMDAEPIETEHEHWTSFAQTLPSPTQETTWTQWFSLWFSGRQPYIFVAGFACLLIVGLYLPALIQPTTQPHNNWKGEHDIELFHMCRSPQGILRRCPTEQGASLPPRALIQFTYHARVGKTPLQTMILSINARGEIAPYVPFNQPHSLALTQAKGTLPVGQSLELDDYLGKELIVAIIAKKPFQLSQAKEILAKAYQQHAHSLQRMAIEKKGWSIQTWLIEKRPTSFKP
;
A
#
# COMPACT_ATOMS: atom_id res chain seq x y z
N MET A 1 26.72 34.84 37.34
CA MET A 1 26.99 33.51 36.74
C MET A 1 26.71 32.43 37.77
N GLN A 2 25.52 31.80 37.71
CA GLN A 2 25.12 30.71 38.61
C GLN A 2 25.22 29.37 37.86
N LYS A 3 26.14 28.51 38.29
CA LYS A 3 26.31 27.14 37.80
C LYS A 3 25.23 26.26 38.44
N ARG A 4 24.23 25.83 37.66
CA ARG A 4 23.28 24.78 38.07
C ARG A 4 23.96 23.41 37.88
N VAL A 5 24.35 22.80 39.00
CA VAL A 5 24.74 21.39 39.06
C VAL A 5 23.45 20.57 39.00
N ARG A 6 23.23 19.84 37.90
CA ARG A 6 22.16 18.83 37.81
C ARG A 6 22.69 17.55 38.46
N LEU A 7 22.12 17.19 39.61
CA LEU A 7 22.25 15.86 40.19
C LEU A 7 21.44 14.90 39.31
N ILE A 8 22.13 14.05 38.56
CA ILE A 8 21.52 12.90 37.89
C ILE A 8 21.36 11.83 38.98
N ALA A 9 20.13 11.61 39.42
CA ALA A 9 19.81 10.49 40.30
C ALA A 9 19.99 9.19 39.48
N SER A 10 21.05 8.45 39.74
CA SER A 10 21.25 7.09 39.25
C SER A 10 20.19 6.20 39.89
N TYR A 11 19.17 5.83 39.13
CA TYR A 11 18.15 4.87 39.52
C TYR A 11 18.77 3.47 39.45
N THR A 12 19.27 2.97 40.58
CA THR A 12 19.65 1.56 40.73
C THR A 12 18.38 0.72 40.71
N ARG A 13 18.04 0.18 39.53
CA ARG A 13 16.98 -0.80 39.37
C ARG A 13 17.43 -2.06 40.15
N LYS A 14 16.61 -2.54 41.09
CA LYS A 14 16.82 -3.85 41.71
C LYS A 14 16.85 -4.87 40.56
N GLU A 15 17.99 -5.53 40.37
CA GLU A 15 18.14 -6.63 39.43
C GLU A 15 17.27 -7.79 39.91
N GLU A 16 16.11 -7.94 39.29
CA GLU A 16 15.35 -9.19 39.39
C GLU A 16 16.12 -10.25 38.60
N PRO A 17 16.28 -11.47 39.12
CA PRO A 17 17.04 -12.51 38.46
C PRO A 17 16.47 -12.75 37.06
N VAL A 18 17.34 -12.73 36.05
CA VAL A 18 16.99 -12.98 34.65
C VAL A 18 16.23 -14.30 34.55
N SER A 19 14.93 -14.23 34.26
CA SER A 19 14.10 -15.42 34.09
C SER A 19 14.41 -16.09 32.76
N CYS A 20 14.38 -17.43 32.73
CA CYS A 20 14.47 -18.22 31.50
C CYS A 20 13.24 -17.95 30.61
N ASP A 21 13.33 -16.93 29.76
CA ASP A 21 12.28 -16.51 28.85
C ASP A 21 12.64 -16.93 27.41
N GLU A 22 11.92 -17.94 26.91
CA GLU A 22 12.05 -18.44 25.54
C GLU A 22 11.86 -17.32 24.49
N GLY A 23 11.01 -16.33 24.78
CA GLY A 23 10.79 -15.20 23.89
C GLY A 23 12.03 -14.32 23.70
N ARG A 24 12.86 -14.16 24.75
CA ARG A 24 14.15 -13.46 24.64
C ARG A 24 15.15 -14.26 23.80
N ILE A 25 15.19 -15.58 23.95
CA ILE A 25 16.07 -16.45 23.14
C ILE A 25 15.67 -16.42 21.67
N GLN A 26 14.37 -16.39 21.36
CA GLN A 26 13.91 -16.23 19.98
C GLN A 26 14.29 -14.86 19.41
N ALA A 27 14.09 -13.79 20.19
CA ALA A 27 14.47 -12.44 19.79
C ALA A 27 15.99 -12.29 19.52
N TYR A 28 16.82 -13.06 20.25
CA TYR A 28 18.26 -13.19 20.02
C TYR A 28 18.58 -13.81 18.66
N LEU A 29 17.93 -14.92 18.30
CA LEU A 29 18.12 -15.59 17.01
C LEU A 29 17.67 -14.73 15.81
N ASP A 30 16.69 -13.85 16.04
CA ASP A 30 16.17 -12.92 15.04
C ASP A 30 16.96 -11.59 14.96
N ASP A 31 18.10 -11.45 15.65
CA ASP A 31 18.90 -10.21 15.76
C ASP A 31 18.07 -8.98 16.20
N SER A 32 17.06 -9.21 17.05
CA SER A 32 16.04 -8.20 17.40
C SER A 32 16.15 -7.67 18.84
N LEU A 33 17.12 -8.15 19.62
CA LEU A 33 17.38 -7.68 20.99
C LEU A 33 18.16 -6.35 21.02
N PRO A 34 17.82 -5.42 21.93
CA PRO A 34 18.66 -4.28 22.24
C PRO A 34 20.05 -4.70 22.77
N GLU A 35 21.09 -3.93 22.45
CA GLU A 35 22.50 -4.24 22.80
C GLU A 35 22.72 -4.56 24.30
N HIS A 36 22.04 -3.84 25.20
CA HIS A 36 22.14 -4.09 26.64
C HIS A 36 21.50 -5.42 27.07
N GLU A 37 20.38 -5.81 26.46
CA GLU A 37 19.70 -7.08 26.77
C GLU A 37 20.43 -8.27 26.15
N LEU A 38 21.17 -8.04 25.06
CA LEU A 38 22.01 -9.03 24.40
C LEU A 38 23.15 -9.46 25.33
N THR A 39 23.90 -8.50 25.89
CA THR A 39 24.99 -8.81 26.84
C THR A 39 24.47 -9.54 28.09
N GLU A 40 23.33 -9.13 28.65
CA GLU A 40 22.71 -9.82 29.78
C GLU A 40 22.29 -11.26 29.44
N LEU A 41 21.76 -11.48 28.23
CA LEU A 41 21.33 -12.80 27.79
C LEU A 41 22.53 -13.70 27.50
N GLU A 42 23.60 -13.18 26.91
CA GLU A 42 24.86 -13.91 26.68
C GLU A 42 25.46 -14.39 28.01
N GLU A 43 25.56 -13.49 29.00
CA GLU A 43 26.04 -13.85 30.35
C GLU A 43 25.14 -14.90 31.02
N HIS A 44 23.82 -14.81 30.85
CA HIS A 44 22.88 -15.81 31.34
C HIS A 44 23.04 -17.17 30.64
N LEU A 45 23.22 -17.16 29.32
CA LEU A 45 23.41 -18.37 28.50
C LEU A 45 24.69 -19.10 28.88
N GLU A 46 25.75 -18.42 29.33
CA GLU A 46 26.97 -19.07 29.85
C GLU A 46 26.71 -19.91 31.10
N HIS A 47 25.70 -19.56 31.91
CA HIS A 47 25.49 -20.14 33.24
C HIS A 47 24.21 -20.98 33.37
N CYS A 48 23.32 -20.96 32.37
CA CYS A 48 22.02 -21.61 32.42
C CYS A 48 21.89 -22.74 31.37
N PRO A 49 22.08 -24.03 31.75
CA PRO A 49 21.98 -25.16 30.83
C PRO A 49 20.61 -25.27 30.13
N GLN A 50 19.54 -24.94 30.84
CA GLN A 50 18.19 -24.98 30.28
C GLN A 50 18.03 -24.03 29.10
N CYS A 51 18.57 -22.81 29.20
CA CYS A 51 18.51 -21.83 28.12
C CYS A 51 19.43 -22.21 26.94
N GLN A 52 20.56 -22.88 27.21
CA GLN A 52 21.41 -23.46 26.16
C GLN A 52 20.67 -24.55 25.37
N ASP A 53 19.96 -25.45 26.07
CA ASP A 53 19.16 -26.51 25.43
C ASP A 53 18.04 -25.92 24.57
N THR A 54 17.37 -24.87 25.05
CA THR A 54 16.34 -24.13 24.29
C THR A 54 16.93 -23.47 23.05
N LEU A 55 18.07 -22.78 23.18
CA LEU A 55 18.77 -22.15 22.06
C LEU A 55 19.15 -23.18 20.99
N GLN A 56 19.73 -24.31 21.39
CA GLN A 56 20.11 -25.38 20.47
C GLN A 56 18.89 -25.98 19.74
N SER A 57 17.77 -26.15 20.45
CA SER A 57 16.52 -26.66 19.87
C SER A 57 15.93 -25.70 18.83
N LEU A 58 15.96 -24.40 19.11
CA LEU A 58 15.48 -23.37 18.17
C LEU A 58 16.39 -23.25 16.95
N CYS A 59 17.71 -23.30 17.10
CA CYS A 59 18.66 -23.33 15.99
C CYS A 59 18.42 -24.51 15.05
N ALA A 60 18.23 -25.71 15.60
CA ALA A 60 17.95 -26.91 14.79
C ALA A 60 16.66 -26.75 13.98
N LEU A 61 15.61 -26.19 14.59
CA LEU A 61 14.34 -25.93 13.90
C LEU A 61 14.51 -24.91 12.76
N GLN A 62 15.31 -23.85 12.96
CA GLN A 62 15.56 -22.84 11.93
C GLN A 62 16.33 -23.41 10.73
N GLU A 63 17.28 -24.32 10.98
CA GLU A 63 18.00 -25.05 9.92
C GLU A 63 17.06 -25.96 9.12
N ASP A 64 16.19 -26.72 9.80
CA ASP A 64 15.18 -27.58 9.16
C ASP A 64 14.22 -26.78 8.27
N VAL A 65 13.75 -25.61 8.75
CA VAL A 65 12.88 -24.71 7.98
C VAL A 65 13.62 -24.13 6.78
N SER A 66 14.88 -23.73 6.94
CA SER A 66 15.73 -23.23 5.86
C SER A 66 15.92 -24.28 4.76
N LEU A 67 16.21 -25.52 5.15
CA LEU A 67 16.34 -26.65 4.22
C LEU A 67 15.03 -26.92 3.49
N ALA A 68 13.91 -26.95 4.21
CA ALA A 68 12.59 -27.13 3.60
C ALA A 68 12.26 -26.02 2.59
N LEU A 69 12.50 -24.76 2.93
CA LEU A 69 12.26 -23.63 2.02
C LEU A 69 13.18 -23.64 0.80
N SER A 70 14.45 -24.02 0.96
CA SER A 70 15.40 -24.10 -0.16
C SER A 70 14.93 -25.10 -1.22
N SER A 71 14.37 -26.24 -0.80
CA SER A 71 13.83 -27.27 -1.69
C SER A 71 12.57 -26.84 -2.46
N VAL A 72 11.79 -25.91 -1.90
CA VAL A 72 10.57 -25.37 -2.54
C VAL A 72 10.90 -24.22 -3.50
N LEU A 73 11.85 -23.36 -3.13
CA LEU A 73 12.18 -22.16 -3.89
C LEU A 73 13.10 -22.44 -5.08
N TYR A 74 13.94 -23.49 -4.98
CA TYR A 74 14.89 -23.86 -6.02
C TYR A 74 14.70 -25.33 -6.41
N PRO A 75 13.68 -25.66 -7.23
CA PRO A 75 13.63 -26.99 -7.83
C PRO A 75 14.93 -27.21 -8.60
N MET A 76 15.72 -28.20 -8.18
CA MET A 76 17.07 -28.49 -8.70
C MET A 76 17.09 -28.84 -10.20
N ASP A 77 15.92 -29.00 -10.82
CA ASP A 77 15.74 -29.29 -12.24
C ASP A 77 15.16 -28.09 -13.04
N ALA A 78 15.08 -26.89 -12.45
CA ALA A 78 14.77 -25.70 -13.23
C ALA A 78 15.94 -25.42 -14.16
N GLU A 79 15.76 -25.71 -15.45
CA GLU A 79 16.69 -25.29 -16.50
C GLU A 79 17.01 -23.79 -16.30
N PRO A 80 18.29 -23.39 -16.38
CA PRO A 80 18.68 -22.01 -16.24
C PRO A 80 17.82 -21.19 -17.20
N ILE A 81 17.02 -20.27 -16.66
CA ILE A 81 16.19 -19.37 -17.45
C ILE A 81 17.17 -18.55 -18.29
N GLU A 82 17.38 -18.95 -19.54
CA GLU A 82 18.22 -18.26 -20.50
C GLU A 82 17.58 -16.89 -20.76
N THR A 83 18.08 -15.92 -20.00
CA THR A 83 17.90 -14.48 -20.17
C THR A 83 16.46 -13.96 -20.03
N GLU A 84 16.13 -13.45 -18.84
CA GLU A 84 15.00 -12.54 -18.60
C GLU A 84 14.85 -11.46 -19.70
N HIS A 85 15.95 -11.05 -20.33
CA HIS A 85 15.97 -10.02 -21.36
C HIS A 85 15.21 -10.40 -22.65
N GLU A 86 15.22 -11.68 -23.06
CA GLU A 86 14.50 -12.13 -24.25
C GLU A 86 12.98 -12.21 -24.02
N HIS A 87 12.58 -12.56 -22.80
CA HIS A 87 11.17 -12.60 -22.41
C HIS A 87 10.53 -11.20 -22.39
N TRP A 88 11.24 -10.19 -21.89
CA TRP A 88 10.72 -8.81 -21.85
C TRP A 88 10.67 -8.14 -23.23
N THR A 89 11.62 -8.45 -24.12
CA THR A 89 11.65 -7.86 -25.47
C THR A 89 10.57 -8.42 -26.38
N SER A 90 10.25 -9.72 -26.29
CA SER A 90 9.12 -10.31 -27.04
C SER A 90 7.76 -9.72 -26.61
N PHE A 91 7.58 -9.46 -25.32
CA PHE A 91 6.35 -8.85 -24.80
C PHE A 91 6.15 -7.41 -25.33
N ALA A 92 7.20 -6.60 -25.35
CA ALA A 92 7.13 -5.22 -25.84
C ALA A 92 6.73 -5.11 -27.33
N GLN A 93 7.06 -6.11 -28.15
CA GLN A 93 6.71 -6.15 -29.58
C GLN A 93 5.25 -6.53 -29.85
N THR A 94 4.54 -7.09 -28.87
CA THR A 94 3.12 -7.46 -29.00
C THR A 94 2.14 -6.34 -28.65
N LEU A 95 2.64 -5.20 -28.16
CA LEU A 95 1.79 -4.05 -27.86
C LEU A 95 1.35 -3.36 -29.17
N PRO A 96 0.04 -3.15 -29.40
CA PRO A 96 -0.45 -2.49 -30.60
C PRO A 96 0.07 -1.06 -30.67
N SER A 97 0.73 -0.72 -31.78
CA SER A 97 1.20 0.63 -32.07
C SER A 97 0.03 1.63 -32.02
N PRO A 98 0.22 2.84 -31.45
CA PRO A 98 -0.82 3.85 -31.42
C PRO A 98 -1.34 4.12 -32.83
N THR A 99 -2.63 3.89 -33.03
CA THR A 99 -3.33 4.11 -34.31
C THR A 99 -3.13 5.55 -34.77
N GLN A 100 -2.70 5.70 -36.02
CA GLN A 100 -2.43 6.96 -36.70
C GLN A 100 -3.44 8.05 -36.33
N GLU A 101 -2.92 9.13 -35.76
CA GLU A 101 -3.68 10.33 -35.43
C GLU A 101 -4.31 10.88 -36.70
N THR A 102 -5.64 10.94 -36.72
CA THR A 102 -6.40 11.71 -37.70
C THR A 102 -6.01 13.17 -37.50
N THR A 103 -5.22 13.70 -38.43
CA THR A 103 -4.65 15.04 -38.38
C THR A 103 -5.74 16.09 -38.22
N TRP A 104 -5.76 16.71 -37.04
CA TRP A 104 -6.68 17.78 -36.60
C TRP A 104 -6.84 18.94 -37.61
N THR A 105 -5.84 19.10 -38.49
CA THR A 105 -5.82 20.08 -39.59
C THR A 105 -6.93 19.88 -40.62
N GLN A 106 -7.40 18.65 -40.86
CA GLN A 106 -8.52 18.40 -41.78
C GLN A 106 -9.86 18.93 -41.23
N TRP A 107 -10.09 18.80 -39.92
CA TRP A 107 -11.30 19.31 -39.27
C TRP A 107 -11.32 20.86 -39.21
N PHE A 108 -10.16 21.48 -39.00
CA PHE A 108 -10.04 22.94 -38.99
C PHE A 108 -10.35 23.58 -40.34
N SER A 109 -9.90 22.99 -41.45
CA SER A 109 -10.10 23.57 -42.78
C SER A 109 -11.58 23.61 -43.22
N LEU A 110 -12.39 22.64 -42.77
CA LEU A 110 -13.83 22.59 -43.01
C LEU A 110 -14.60 23.67 -42.20
N TRP A 111 -14.04 24.13 -41.08
CA TRP A 111 -14.69 25.09 -40.19
C TRP A 111 -14.50 26.56 -40.59
N PHE A 112 -13.39 26.92 -41.25
CA PHE A 112 -13.06 28.31 -41.59
C PHE A 112 -13.45 28.76 -43.01
N SER A 113 -14.05 27.89 -43.83
CA SER A 113 -14.43 28.22 -45.21
C SER A 113 -15.84 28.85 -45.36
N GLY A 114 -16.58 29.02 -44.26
CA GLY A 114 -17.96 29.51 -44.24
C GLY A 114 -18.15 30.98 -43.81
N ARG A 115 -19.05 31.69 -44.52
CA ARG A 115 -19.26 33.15 -44.57
C ARG A 115 -19.78 33.89 -43.32
N GLN A 116 -19.66 33.37 -42.09
CA GLN A 116 -20.22 34.03 -40.89
C GLN A 116 -19.33 33.98 -39.63
N PRO A 117 -18.21 34.74 -39.59
CA PRO A 117 -17.29 34.76 -38.45
C PRO A 117 -17.90 35.35 -37.16
N TYR A 118 -18.93 36.19 -37.26
CA TYR A 118 -19.46 36.96 -36.12
C TYR A 118 -20.25 36.10 -35.11
N ILE A 119 -20.95 35.07 -35.56
CA ILE A 119 -21.68 34.14 -34.69
C ILE A 119 -20.69 33.35 -33.81
N PHE A 120 -19.50 33.06 -34.35
CA PHE A 120 -18.45 32.35 -33.62
C PHE A 120 -17.77 33.24 -32.58
N VAL A 121 -17.52 34.53 -32.86
CA VAL A 121 -16.92 35.42 -31.85
C VAL A 121 -17.85 35.56 -30.64
N ALA A 122 -19.15 35.71 -30.86
CA ALA A 122 -20.13 35.78 -29.78
C ALA A 122 -20.25 34.45 -29.01
N GLY A 123 -20.29 33.31 -29.71
CA GLY A 123 -20.35 31.98 -29.09
C GLY A 123 -19.08 31.63 -28.31
N PHE A 124 -17.90 31.98 -28.84
CA PHE A 124 -16.61 31.74 -28.21
C PHE A 124 -16.41 32.63 -26.98
N ALA A 125 -16.84 33.90 -27.03
CA ALA A 125 -16.82 34.79 -25.86
C ALA A 125 -17.74 34.26 -24.74
N CYS A 126 -18.93 33.76 -25.08
CA CYS A 126 -19.85 33.18 -24.11
C CYS A 126 -19.29 31.88 -23.50
N LEU A 127 -18.71 31.00 -24.33
CA LEU A 127 -18.02 29.78 -23.87
C LEU A 127 -16.79 30.07 -23.01
N LEU A 128 -16.04 31.14 -23.29
CA LEU A 128 -14.90 31.57 -22.48
C LEU A 128 -15.35 32.05 -21.10
N ILE A 129 -16.43 32.84 -21.02
CA ILE A 129 -17.00 33.29 -19.75
C ILE A 129 -17.53 32.07 -18.97
N VAL A 130 -18.30 31.19 -19.60
CA VAL A 130 -18.80 29.98 -18.93
C VAL A 130 -17.64 29.08 -18.48
N GLY A 131 -16.64 28.84 -19.33
CA GLY A 131 -15.48 28.01 -19.03
C GLY A 131 -14.54 28.57 -17.96
N LEU A 132 -14.40 29.89 -17.85
CA LEU A 132 -13.60 30.53 -16.81
C LEU A 132 -14.31 30.57 -15.45
N TYR A 133 -15.64 30.75 -15.43
CA TYR A 133 -16.37 30.97 -14.18
C TYR A 133 -17.12 29.74 -13.63
N LEU A 134 -17.51 28.75 -14.45
CA LEU A 134 -18.15 27.52 -13.93
C LEU A 134 -17.26 26.64 -13.03
N PRO A 135 -15.95 26.46 -13.29
CA PRO A 135 -15.12 25.58 -12.47
C PRO A 135 -15.00 26.03 -11.01
N ALA A 136 -15.19 27.32 -10.74
CA ALA A 136 -15.17 27.87 -9.38
C ALA A 136 -16.47 27.60 -8.61
N LEU A 137 -17.58 27.36 -9.30
CA LEU A 137 -18.91 27.12 -8.69
C LEU A 137 -19.22 25.64 -8.52
N ILE A 138 -18.62 24.77 -9.36
CA ILE A 138 -18.76 23.33 -9.24
C ILE A 138 -17.55 22.83 -8.46
N GLN A 139 -17.56 22.99 -7.13
CA GLN A 139 -16.75 22.10 -6.32
C GLN A 139 -17.33 20.69 -6.55
N PRO A 140 -16.56 19.73 -7.09
CA PRO A 140 -17.04 18.36 -7.17
C PRO A 140 -17.16 17.83 -5.75
N THR A 141 -18.32 18.05 -5.12
CA THR A 141 -18.77 17.33 -3.93
C THR A 141 -19.19 15.94 -4.38
N THR A 142 -18.28 15.24 -5.03
CA THR A 142 -18.49 13.88 -5.54
C THR A 142 -17.40 13.03 -4.93
N GLN A 143 -17.56 12.73 -3.65
CA GLN A 143 -17.33 11.34 -3.31
C GLN A 143 -18.48 10.59 -3.99
N PRO A 144 -18.24 9.76 -5.02
CA PRO A 144 -19.25 8.82 -5.45
C PRO A 144 -19.53 7.94 -4.24
N HIS A 145 -20.59 8.29 -3.51
CA HIS A 145 -21.22 7.40 -2.55
C HIS A 145 -21.82 6.29 -3.41
N ASN A 146 -20.97 5.35 -3.82
CA ASN A 146 -21.38 4.12 -4.45
C ASN A 146 -22.40 3.51 -3.48
N ASN A 147 -23.66 3.36 -3.93
CA ASN A 147 -24.83 2.92 -3.17
C ASN A 147 -24.70 1.51 -2.55
N TRP A 148 -23.49 0.95 -2.49
CA TRP A 148 -23.14 -0.30 -1.82
C TRP A 148 -22.96 -0.13 -0.31
N LYS A 149 -23.45 0.97 0.26
CA LYS A 149 -23.38 1.28 1.69
C LYS A 149 -24.17 0.21 2.47
N GLY A 150 -23.50 -0.88 2.84
CA GLY A 150 -24.03 -1.94 3.70
C GLY A 150 -23.79 -3.42 3.31
N GLU A 151 -23.21 -3.73 2.13
CA GLU A 151 -22.93 -5.14 1.76
C GLU A 151 -21.50 -5.57 2.11
N HIS A 152 -20.53 -4.68 1.93
CA HIS A 152 -19.13 -4.88 2.31
C HIS A 152 -18.43 -3.54 2.54
N ASP A 153 -17.55 -3.48 3.53
CA ASP A 153 -16.63 -2.38 3.76
C ASP A 153 -15.20 -2.88 3.96
N ILE A 154 -14.25 -2.02 3.62
CA ILE A 154 -12.85 -2.14 4.04
C ILE A 154 -12.51 -0.80 4.68
N GLU A 155 -11.88 -0.82 5.84
CA GLU A 155 -11.39 0.34 6.55
C GLU A 155 -9.87 0.26 6.63
N LEU A 156 -9.21 1.34 6.24
CA LEU A 156 -7.76 1.49 6.39
C LEU A 156 -7.45 2.12 7.74
N PHE A 157 -6.61 1.45 8.53
CA PHE A 157 -6.07 1.95 9.79
C PHE A 157 -4.56 2.18 9.68
N HIS A 158 -4.03 3.08 10.50
CA HIS A 158 -2.59 3.26 10.69
C HIS A 158 -2.25 3.32 12.18
N MET A 159 -0.98 3.05 12.51
CA MET A 159 -0.48 3.23 13.88
C MET A 159 -0.20 4.72 14.15
N CYS A 160 -0.81 5.24 15.21
CA CYS A 160 -0.70 6.63 15.64
C CYS A 160 -0.33 6.68 17.14
N ARG A 161 0.29 7.77 17.59
CA ARG A 161 0.50 8.02 19.03
C ARG A 161 -0.64 8.87 19.59
N SER A 162 -1.19 8.47 20.75
CA SER A 162 -2.11 9.31 21.50
C SER A 162 -1.37 10.53 22.09
N PRO A 163 -2.09 11.55 22.62
CA PRO A 163 -1.48 12.65 23.35
C PRO A 163 -0.59 12.21 24.54
N GLN A 164 -0.83 11.01 25.08
CA GLN A 164 -0.04 10.39 26.16
C GLN A 164 1.15 9.59 25.63
N GLY A 165 1.41 9.59 24.32
CA GLY A 165 2.51 8.84 23.70
C GLY A 165 2.23 7.35 23.47
N ILE A 166 1.03 6.86 23.80
CA ILE A 166 0.66 5.45 23.65
C ILE A 166 0.38 5.16 22.17
N LEU A 167 1.03 4.14 21.61
CA LEU A 167 0.75 3.64 20.28
C LEU A 167 -0.65 3.00 20.24
N ARG A 168 -1.48 3.43 19.29
CA ARG A 168 -2.82 2.91 19.07
C ARG A 168 -3.13 2.87 17.59
N ARG A 169 -4.17 2.10 17.25
CA ARG A 169 -4.72 2.03 15.89
C ARG A 169 -5.67 3.22 15.65
N CYS A 170 -5.41 4.02 14.62
CA CYS A 170 -6.26 5.13 14.18
C CYS A 170 -6.88 4.84 12.80
N PRO A 171 -8.15 5.18 12.55
CA PRO A 171 -8.70 5.14 11.19
C PRO A 171 -7.96 6.15 10.30
N THR A 172 -7.77 5.82 9.04
CA THR A 172 -7.08 6.65 8.05
C THR A 172 -8.11 7.41 7.22
N GLU A 173 -8.07 8.73 7.33
CA GLU A 173 -8.97 9.63 6.61
C GLU A 173 -8.43 9.99 5.22
N GLN A 174 -9.29 10.56 4.37
CA GLN A 174 -8.85 11.08 3.07
C GLN A 174 -7.87 12.25 3.26
N GLY A 175 -6.74 12.19 2.57
CA GLY A 175 -5.66 13.16 2.68
C GLY A 175 -4.81 13.01 3.95
N ALA A 176 -4.90 11.89 4.66
CA ALA A 176 -4.09 11.66 5.86
C ALA A 176 -2.58 11.76 5.54
N SER A 177 -1.85 12.45 6.41
CA SER A 177 -0.39 12.54 6.34
C SER A 177 0.23 11.42 7.16
N LEU A 178 0.98 10.53 6.52
CA LEU A 178 1.65 9.41 7.18
C LEU A 178 3.17 9.54 7.02
N PRO A 179 3.99 9.10 7.98
CA PRO A 179 5.42 8.96 7.76
C PRO A 179 5.70 7.81 6.77
N PRO A 180 6.87 7.82 6.08
CA PRO A 180 7.35 6.60 5.42
C PRO A 180 7.49 5.49 6.46
N ARG A 181 7.37 4.23 6.05
CA ARG A 181 7.46 3.07 6.95
C ARG A 181 6.38 3.02 8.03
N ALA A 182 5.31 3.81 7.89
CA ALA A 182 4.17 3.68 8.78
C ALA A 182 3.52 2.31 8.64
N LEU A 183 3.13 1.72 9.77
CA LEU A 183 2.34 0.49 9.79
C LEU A 183 0.87 0.82 9.52
N ILE A 184 0.33 0.21 8.46
CA ILE A 184 -1.08 0.26 8.09
C ILE A 184 -1.73 -1.12 8.22
N GLN A 185 -3.04 -1.15 8.43
CA GLN A 185 -3.80 -2.40 8.50
C GLN A 185 -5.17 -2.18 7.88
N PHE A 186 -5.61 -3.12 7.05
CA PHE A 186 -6.96 -3.11 6.51
C PHE A 186 -7.84 -4.02 7.37
N THR A 187 -8.98 -3.51 7.83
CA THR A 187 -10.05 -4.33 8.43
C THR A 187 -11.20 -4.38 7.44
N TYR A 188 -11.86 -5.53 7.30
CA TYR A 188 -13.01 -5.65 6.41
C TYR A 188 -14.21 -6.22 7.12
N HIS A 189 -15.39 -5.79 6.70
CA HIS A 189 -16.67 -6.41 7.03
C HIS A 189 -17.36 -6.78 5.72
N ALA A 190 -17.64 -8.06 5.51
CA ALA A 190 -18.22 -8.59 4.29
C ALA A 190 -19.43 -9.48 4.59
N ARG A 191 -20.51 -9.35 3.82
CA ARG A 191 -21.58 -10.37 3.82
C ARG A 191 -21.12 -11.57 3.01
N VAL A 192 -20.55 -12.57 3.69
CA VAL A 192 -20.17 -13.83 3.05
C VAL A 192 -21.42 -14.65 2.77
N GLY A 193 -21.79 -14.73 1.49
CA GLY A 193 -22.81 -15.65 0.99
C GLY A 193 -22.21 -17.00 0.59
N LYS A 194 -22.93 -17.76 -0.25
CA LYS A 194 -22.43 -19.05 -0.79
C LYS A 194 -21.17 -18.90 -1.64
N THR A 195 -20.98 -17.75 -2.26
CA THR A 195 -19.81 -17.43 -3.10
C THR A 195 -18.92 -16.44 -2.34
N PRO A 196 -17.64 -16.77 -2.07
CA PRO A 196 -16.74 -15.86 -1.39
C PRO A 196 -16.49 -14.62 -2.25
N LEU A 197 -16.50 -13.44 -1.63
CA LEU A 197 -16.09 -12.20 -2.29
C LEU A 197 -14.60 -12.26 -2.58
N GLN A 198 -14.19 -11.58 -3.65
CA GLN A 198 -12.81 -11.53 -4.11
C GLN A 198 -12.28 -10.12 -3.89
N THR A 199 -11.10 -9.98 -3.31
CA THR A 199 -10.51 -8.68 -3.02
C THR A 199 -9.06 -8.56 -3.48
N MET A 200 -8.67 -7.34 -3.81
CA MET A 200 -7.28 -6.95 -4.04
C MET A 200 -7.11 -5.50 -3.59
N ILE A 201 -5.99 -5.22 -2.93
CA ILE A 201 -5.62 -3.89 -2.49
C ILE A 201 -4.34 -3.51 -3.21
N LEU A 202 -4.39 -2.37 -3.88
CA LEU A 202 -3.32 -1.82 -4.70
C LEU A 202 -3.01 -0.41 -4.23
N SER A 203 -1.82 0.07 -4.50
CA SER A 203 -1.49 1.49 -4.43
C SER A 203 -1.05 2.01 -5.79
N ILE A 204 -1.28 3.29 -6.03
CA ILE A 204 -0.72 4.03 -7.15
C ILE A 204 -0.16 5.36 -6.64
N ASN A 205 1.12 5.60 -6.90
CA ASN A 205 1.79 6.82 -6.47
C ASN A 205 1.69 7.94 -7.52
N ALA A 206 2.23 9.13 -7.21
CA ALA A 206 2.18 10.27 -8.12
C ALA A 206 3.08 10.13 -9.38
N ARG A 207 3.87 9.05 -9.48
CA ARG A 207 4.58 8.66 -10.71
C ARG A 207 3.77 7.71 -11.59
N GLY A 208 2.64 7.22 -11.10
CA GLY A 208 1.83 6.20 -11.78
C GLY A 208 2.35 4.78 -11.58
N GLU A 209 3.30 4.56 -10.66
CA GLU A 209 3.78 3.23 -10.31
C GLU A 209 2.70 2.52 -9.49
N ILE A 210 2.31 1.30 -9.89
CA ILE A 210 1.23 0.53 -9.26
C ILE A 210 1.80 -0.71 -8.57
N ALA A 211 1.60 -0.79 -7.24
CA ALA A 211 2.09 -1.88 -6.42
C ALA A 211 0.93 -2.63 -5.70
N PRO A 212 0.97 -3.97 -5.60
CA PRO A 212 0.01 -4.71 -4.80
C PRO A 212 0.39 -4.70 -3.31
N TYR A 213 -0.61 -4.46 -2.45
CA TYR A 213 -0.50 -4.69 -1.01
C TYR A 213 -1.12 -6.02 -0.60
N VAL A 214 -2.28 -6.37 -1.16
CA VAL A 214 -2.99 -7.60 -0.82
C VAL A 214 -3.65 -8.19 -2.07
N PRO A 215 -3.51 -9.50 -2.33
CA PRO A 215 -2.51 -10.40 -1.76
C PRO A 215 -1.08 -10.02 -2.22
N PHE A 216 -0.09 -10.29 -1.38
CA PHE A 216 1.32 -10.07 -1.75
C PHE A 216 1.77 -11.02 -2.84
N ASN A 217 2.34 -10.47 -3.91
CA ASN A 217 2.99 -11.22 -4.99
C ASN A 217 2.12 -12.32 -5.65
N GLN A 218 0.81 -12.29 -5.46
CA GLN A 218 -0.09 -13.23 -6.11
C GLN A 218 -0.70 -12.59 -7.37
N PRO A 219 -0.80 -13.34 -8.47
CA PRO A 219 -1.35 -12.82 -9.72
C PRO A 219 -2.88 -12.69 -9.71
N HIS A 220 -3.56 -13.14 -8.66
CA HIS A 220 -5.01 -13.21 -8.55
C HIS A 220 -5.54 -12.53 -7.28
N SER A 221 -6.82 -12.18 -7.29
CA SER A 221 -7.55 -11.69 -6.12
C SER A 221 -7.62 -12.73 -4.98
N LEU A 222 -7.66 -12.25 -3.74
CA LEU A 222 -7.83 -13.07 -2.54
C LEU A 222 -9.32 -13.31 -2.25
N ALA A 223 -9.69 -14.56 -1.95
CA ALA A 223 -11.04 -14.90 -1.53
C ALA A 223 -11.28 -14.56 -0.05
N LEU A 224 -12.29 -13.74 0.23
CA LEU A 224 -12.80 -13.45 1.58
C LEU A 224 -13.77 -14.55 2.01
N THR A 225 -13.29 -15.44 2.87
CA THR A 225 -14.05 -16.59 3.38
C THR A 225 -14.77 -16.31 4.70
N GLN A 226 -14.39 -15.23 5.40
CA GLN A 226 -14.95 -14.83 6.69
C GLN A 226 -15.75 -13.53 6.55
N ALA A 227 -16.74 -13.33 7.42
CA ALA A 227 -17.57 -12.13 7.41
C ALA A 227 -16.85 -10.89 7.93
N LYS A 228 -15.77 -11.07 8.70
CA LYS A 228 -14.94 -9.99 9.23
C LYS A 228 -13.53 -10.51 9.38
N GLY A 229 -12.54 -9.66 9.10
CA GLY A 229 -11.15 -10.00 9.35
C GLY A 229 -10.21 -8.83 9.08
N THR A 230 -8.92 -9.13 9.06
CA THR A 230 -7.85 -8.20 8.69
C THR A 230 -7.15 -8.66 7.42
N LEU A 231 -6.57 -7.71 6.69
CA LEU A 231 -5.78 -7.97 5.50
C LEU A 231 -4.43 -7.25 5.62
N PRO A 232 -3.30 -7.99 5.57
CA PRO A 232 -3.19 -9.45 5.70
C PRO A 232 -3.69 -9.96 7.07
N VAL A 233 -4.00 -11.26 7.16
CA VAL A 233 -4.61 -11.86 8.35
C VAL A 233 -3.67 -11.75 9.54
N GLY A 234 -4.12 -11.06 10.59
CA GLY A 234 -3.38 -10.92 11.84
C GLY A 234 -2.13 -10.04 11.77
N GLN A 235 -1.88 -9.38 10.64
CA GLN A 235 -0.64 -8.65 10.38
C GLN A 235 -0.92 -7.18 10.01
N SER A 236 0.14 -6.38 9.97
CA SER A 236 0.14 -5.00 9.45
C SER A 236 1.12 -4.92 8.28
N LEU A 237 0.94 -3.92 7.42
CA LEU A 237 1.84 -3.63 6.31
C LEU A 237 2.66 -2.40 6.61
N GLU A 238 3.95 -2.47 6.32
CA GLU A 238 4.82 -1.31 6.33
C GLU A 238 4.72 -0.57 4.98
N LEU A 239 4.47 0.74 5.02
CA LEU A 239 4.53 1.57 3.82
C LEU A 239 5.97 1.69 3.33
N ASP A 240 6.17 1.73 2.01
CA ASP A 240 7.49 1.96 1.44
C ASP A 240 8.03 3.39 1.74
N ASP A 241 9.29 3.63 1.35
CA ASP A 241 10.01 4.90 1.55
C ASP A 241 9.67 5.98 0.51
N TYR A 242 8.72 5.76 -0.40
CA TYR A 242 8.30 6.78 -1.36
C TYR A 242 7.72 8.00 -0.64
N LEU A 243 8.17 9.19 -1.01
CA LEU A 243 7.65 10.45 -0.49
C LEU A 243 6.68 11.08 -1.50
N GLY A 244 5.53 11.53 -1.00
CA GLY A 244 4.51 12.18 -1.82
C GLY A 244 3.14 11.54 -1.70
N LYS A 245 2.27 11.85 -2.66
CA LYS A 245 0.88 11.38 -2.65
C LYS A 245 0.77 9.97 -3.19
N GLU A 246 -0.08 9.19 -2.56
CA GLU A 246 -0.36 7.81 -2.93
C GLU A 246 -1.86 7.56 -2.76
N LEU A 247 -2.47 6.95 -3.77
CA LEU A 247 -3.86 6.51 -3.72
C LEU A 247 -3.88 5.01 -3.49
N ILE A 248 -4.37 4.61 -2.33
CA ILE A 248 -4.63 3.22 -1.98
C ILE A 248 -6.02 2.87 -2.49
N VAL A 249 -6.15 1.76 -3.20
CA VAL A 249 -7.38 1.31 -3.86
C VAL A 249 -7.69 -0.11 -3.41
N ALA A 250 -8.80 -0.30 -2.71
CA ALA A 250 -9.36 -1.61 -2.43
C ALA A 250 -10.45 -1.94 -3.45
N ILE A 251 -10.27 -3.08 -4.12
CA ILE A 251 -11.19 -3.63 -5.11
C ILE A 251 -11.89 -4.84 -4.50
N ILE A 252 -13.21 -4.90 -4.61
CA ILE A 252 -14.03 -6.05 -4.19
C ILE A 252 -14.92 -6.47 -5.35
N ALA A 253 -14.96 -7.76 -5.66
CA ALA A 253 -15.74 -8.32 -6.76
C ALA A 253 -16.36 -9.69 -6.39
N LYS A 254 -17.41 -10.09 -7.12
CA LYS A 254 -18.02 -11.43 -6.96
C LYS A 254 -17.26 -12.53 -7.72
N LYS A 255 -16.44 -12.15 -8.70
CA LYS A 255 -15.67 -13.07 -9.55
C LYS A 255 -14.18 -12.86 -9.33
N PRO A 256 -13.35 -13.92 -9.38
CA PRO A 256 -11.90 -13.77 -9.32
C PRO A 256 -11.41 -12.89 -10.47
N PHE A 257 -10.36 -12.12 -10.21
CA PHE A 257 -9.74 -11.25 -11.21
C PHE A 257 -8.21 -11.28 -11.08
N GLN A 258 -7.51 -10.85 -12.13
CA GLN A 258 -6.06 -10.87 -12.20
C GLN A 258 -5.46 -9.50 -11.83
N LEU A 259 -4.24 -9.53 -11.28
CA LEU A 259 -3.46 -8.33 -10.97
C LEU A 259 -3.20 -7.48 -12.22
N SER A 260 -2.88 -8.12 -13.35
CA SER A 260 -2.68 -7.47 -14.65
C SER A 260 -3.89 -6.63 -15.06
N GLN A 261 -5.10 -7.20 -14.95
CA GLN A 261 -6.35 -6.52 -15.25
C GLN A 261 -6.59 -5.32 -14.34
N ALA A 262 -6.31 -5.45 -13.04
CA ALA A 262 -6.48 -4.35 -12.09
C ALA A 262 -5.47 -3.22 -12.35
N LYS A 263 -4.21 -3.55 -12.65
CA LYS A 263 -3.18 -2.59 -13.04
C LYS A 263 -3.56 -1.82 -14.31
N GLU A 264 -4.06 -2.51 -15.34
CA GLU A 264 -4.50 -1.88 -16.59
C GLU A 264 -5.62 -0.87 -16.35
N ILE A 265 -6.63 -1.22 -15.54
CA ILE A 265 -7.74 -0.33 -15.19
C ILE A 265 -7.25 0.90 -14.43
N LEU A 266 -6.37 0.72 -13.45
CA LEU A 266 -5.80 1.84 -12.69
C LEU A 266 -4.92 2.74 -13.55
N ALA A 267 -4.07 2.18 -14.41
CA ALA A 267 -3.21 2.94 -15.31
C ALA A 267 -4.06 3.76 -16.30
N LYS A 268 -5.12 3.17 -16.85
CA LYS A 268 -6.06 3.87 -17.73
C LYS A 268 -6.78 5.01 -17.00
N ALA A 269 -7.28 4.77 -15.78
CA ALA A 269 -7.90 5.81 -14.97
C ALA A 269 -6.91 6.95 -14.67
N TYR A 270 -5.66 6.62 -14.33
CA TYR A 270 -4.61 7.59 -14.07
C TYR A 270 -4.33 8.49 -15.29
N GLN A 271 -4.26 7.91 -16.49
CA GLN A 271 -4.08 8.66 -17.74
C GLN A 271 -5.31 9.53 -18.08
N GLN A 272 -6.51 8.97 -17.97
CA GLN A 272 -7.77 9.67 -18.26
C GLN A 272 -7.99 10.91 -17.38
N HIS A 273 -7.48 10.89 -16.15
CA HIS A 273 -7.58 11.99 -15.21
C HIS A 273 -6.31 12.87 -15.16
N ALA A 274 -5.56 12.91 -16.27
CA ALA A 274 -4.36 13.75 -16.44
C ALA A 274 -3.37 13.60 -15.27
N HIS A 275 -3.15 12.37 -14.82
CA HIS A 275 -2.23 12.03 -13.74
C HIS A 275 -2.59 12.63 -12.36
N SER A 276 -3.84 13.07 -12.16
CA SER A 276 -4.31 13.61 -10.88
C SER A 276 -4.92 12.53 -10.00
N LEU A 277 -4.17 12.09 -8.97
CA LEU A 277 -4.66 11.12 -7.98
C LEU A 277 -5.91 11.60 -7.23
N GLN A 278 -6.07 12.91 -6.99
CA GLN A 278 -7.25 13.45 -6.30
C GLN A 278 -8.54 13.32 -7.11
N ARG A 279 -8.42 13.40 -8.44
CA ARG A 279 -9.56 13.45 -9.36
C ARG A 279 -9.84 12.10 -10.00
N MET A 280 -9.01 11.09 -9.70
CA MET A 280 -9.08 9.80 -10.35
C MET A 280 -10.37 9.10 -9.96
N ALA A 281 -11.26 8.91 -10.93
CA ALA A 281 -12.44 8.07 -10.79
C ALA A 281 -12.13 6.70 -11.40
N ILE A 282 -12.39 5.64 -10.66
CA ILE A 282 -12.16 4.27 -11.12
C ILE A 282 -13.50 3.59 -11.23
N GLU A 283 -13.85 3.16 -12.45
CA GLU A 283 -15.12 2.53 -12.73
C GLU A 283 -14.91 1.20 -13.47
N LYS A 284 -15.44 0.12 -12.90
CA LYS A 284 -15.48 -1.18 -13.55
C LYS A 284 -16.76 -1.92 -13.17
N LYS A 285 -17.56 -2.31 -14.16
CA LYS A 285 -18.80 -3.04 -13.93
C LYS A 285 -18.55 -4.33 -13.14
N GLY A 286 -19.26 -4.48 -12.02
CA GLY A 286 -19.16 -5.65 -11.14
C GLY A 286 -18.06 -5.55 -10.09
N TRP A 287 -17.31 -4.45 -10.06
CA TRP A 287 -16.35 -4.15 -9.00
C TRP A 287 -16.92 -3.05 -8.09
N SER A 288 -16.70 -3.23 -6.80
CA SER A 288 -16.88 -2.20 -5.78
C SER A 288 -15.50 -1.68 -5.41
N ILE A 289 -15.32 -0.37 -5.48
CA ILE A 289 -14.02 0.28 -5.31
C ILE A 289 -14.10 1.25 -4.14
N GLN A 290 -13.14 1.13 -3.22
CA GLN A 290 -12.91 2.06 -2.13
C GLN A 290 -11.49 2.61 -2.26
N THR A 291 -11.31 3.89 -1.97
CA THR A 291 -10.03 4.57 -2.16
C THR A 291 -9.66 5.36 -0.92
N TRP A 292 -8.36 5.51 -0.67
CA TRP A 292 -7.79 6.42 0.34
C TRP A 292 -6.63 7.15 -0.29
N LEU A 293 -6.75 8.47 -0.43
CA LEU A 293 -5.62 9.30 -0.77
C LEU A 293 -4.82 9.57 0.51
N ILE A 294 -3.54 9.22 0.54
CA ILE A 294 -2.62 9.55 1.62
C ILE A 294 -1.47 10.41 1.09
N GLU A 295 -0.77 11.07 2.01
CA GLU A 295 0.45 11.81 1.69
C GLU A 295 1.58 11.35 2.64
N LYS A 296 2.60 10.71 2.06
CA LYS A 296 3.81 10.34 2.78
C LYS A 296 4.72 11.55 2.92
N ARG A 297 4.98 11.97 4.16
CA ARG A 297 5.85 13.12 4.47
C ARG A 297 7.04 12.67 5.31
N PRO A 298 8.23 13.27 5.14
CA PRO A 298 9.35 13.02 6.02
C PRO A 298 8.93 13.25 7.47
N THR A 299 9.25 12.30 8.34
CA THR A 299 9.07 12.49 9.78
C THR A 299 9.92 13.67 10.17
N SER A 300 9.30 14.82 10.49
CA SER A 300 10.04 15.94 11.08
C SER A 300 10.41 15.49 12.48
N PHE A 301 11.53 14.78 12.59
CA PHE A 301 12.10 14.40 13.86
C PHE A 301 12.47 15.72 14.54
N LYS A 302 11.62 16.17 15.47
CA LYS A 302 12.05 17.15 16.47
C LYS A 302 12.78 16.31 17.53
N PRO A 303 14.11 16.35 17.58
CA PRO A 303 14.85 15.69 18.66
C PRO A 303 14.43 16.23 20.02
#